data_AF-A0A7S3S933-F1
#
_entry.id   AF-A0A7S3S933-F1
#
_cell.length_a   1.000
_cell.length_b   1.000
_cell.length_c   1.000
_cell.angle_alpha   90.00
_cell.angle_beta   90.00
_cell.angle_gamma   90.00
#
_symmetry.space_group_name_H-M   'P 1'
#
loop_
_entity.id
_entity.type
_entity.pdbx_description
1 polymer ?
#
loop_
_entity_poly.entity_id
_entity_poly.type
_entity_poly.pdbx_seq_one_letter_code
_entity_poly.pdbx_strand_id
1 'polypeptide(L)'
;IENAVVQGTSQSHLNGCTPSAAVYDPASGRYHCEGLPTTNASLAIKRENLILPNSTRISIEGIQSRPSLNGQTGVIMQVDTDAERYLVRLEDHEMVKLKFGAVSAA
;
A
#
# COMPACT_ATOMS: atom_id res chain seq x y z
N ILE A 1 5.46 6.52 6.00
CA ILE A 1 3.98 6.63 5.99
C ILE A 1 3.49 6.34 7.40
N GLU A 2 2.71 7.24 7.98
CA GLU A 2 2.09 7.06 9.29
C GLU A 2 0.71 6.40 9.13
N ASN A 3 0.25 5.63 10.12
CA ASN A 3 -1.08 4.98 10.13
C ASN A 3 -1.35 3.93 9.03
N ALA A 4 -0.31 3.40 8.39
CA ALA A 4 -0.48 2.22 7.56
C ALA A 4 -0.84 1.00 8.44
N VAL A 5 -1.63 0.05 7.93
CA VAL A 5 -2.03 -1.14 8.72
C VAL A 5 -1.57 -2.39 7.99
N VAL A 6 -0.91 -3.29 8.69
CA VAL A 6 -0.54 -4.59 8.11
C VAL A 6 -1.78 -5.48 8.06
N GLN A 7 -2.07 -6.07 6.90
CA GLN A 7 -3.21 -6.96 6.70
C GLN A 7 -2.87 -8.04 5.65
N GLY A 8 -3.52 -9.20 5.71
CA GLY A 8 -3.34 -10.25 4.68
C GLY A 8 -1.97 -10.94 4.69
N THR A 9 -1.11 -10.68 5.68
CA THR A 9 0.15 -11.42 5.82
C THR A 9 -0.05 -12.79 6.44
N SER A 10 0.81 -13.75 6.06
CA SER A 10 0.86 -15.10 6.63
C SER A 10 1.25 -15.10 8.11
N GLN A 11 1.93 -14.05 8.58
CA GLN A 11 2.20 -13.83 9.99
C GLN A 11 0.98 -13.15 10.63
N SER A 12 -0.06 -13.92 10.91
CA SER A 12 -1.36 -13.40 11.37
C SER A 12 -1.27 -12.53 12.62
N HIS A 13 -0.27 -12.74 13.48
CA HIS A 13 -0.02 -11.91 14.67
C HIS A 13 0.38 -10.46 14.36
N LEU A 14 0.75 -10.15 13.12
CA LEU A 14 1.05 -8.79 12.65
C LEU A 14 -0.17 -8.12 12.00
N ASN A 15 -1.22 -8.88 11.65
CA ASN A 15 -2.40 -8.30 11.04
C ASN A 15 -3.12 -7.39 12.05
N GLY A 16 -3.47 -6.18 11.61
CA GLY A 16 -4.02 -5.13 12.47
C GLY A 16 -2.97 -4.31 13.21
N CYS A 17 -1.68 -4.63 13.10
CA CYS A 17 -0.62 -3.81 13.64
C CYS A 17 -0.29 -2.63 12.72
N THR A 18 -0.06 -1.48 13.33
CA THR A 18 0.33 -0.24 12.67
C THR A 18 1.83 -0.04 12.90
N PRO A 19 2.70 -0.12 11.88
CA PRO A 19 4.10 0.23 12.05
C PRO A 19 4.24 1.72 12.38
N SER A 20 5.25 2.05 13.20
CA SER A 20 5.60 3.44 13.50
C SER A 20 6.15 4.15 12.27
N ALA A 21 6.88 3.43 11.42
CA ALA A 21 7.37 3.92 10.16
C ALA A 21 7.26 2.84 9.08
N ALA A 22 6.77 3.22 7.91
CA ALA A 22 6.79 2.39 6.71
C ALA A 22 7.42 3.16 5.55
N VAL A 23 8.43 2.56 4.91
CA VAL A 23 9.15 3.12 3.76
C VAL A 23 9.09 2.12 2.61
N TYR A 24 8.66 2.57 1.43
CA TYR A 24 8.67 1.72 0.24
C TYR A 24 10.09 1.62 -0.31
N ASP A 25 10.56 0.40 -0.52
CA ASP A 25 11.82 0.12 -1.19
C ASP A 25 11.55 -0.44 -2.59
N PRO A 26 11.80 0.35 -3.65
CA PRO A 26 11.55 -0.07 -5.02
C PRO A 26 12.51 -1.18 -5.49
N ALA A 27 13.67 -1.36 -4.85
CA ALA A 27 14.61 -2.41 -5.23
C ALA A 27 14.09 -3.80 -4.83
N SER A 28 13.44 -3.90 -3.68
CA SER A 28 12.81 -5.15 -3.20
C SER A 28 11.32 -5.26 -3.56
N GLY A 29 10.68 -4.16 -3.95
CA GLY A 29 9.23 -4.09 -4.19
C GLY A 29 8.41 -4.26 -2.89
N ARG A 30 8.99 -3.93 -1.74
CA ARG A 30 8.42 -4.16 -0.41
C ARG A 30 8.51 -2.91 0.47
N TYR A 31 7.64 -2.85 1.46
CA TYR A 31 7.69 -1.84 2.52
C TYR A 31 8.55 -2.33 3.69
N HIS A 32 9.58 -1.57 4.02
CA HIS A 32 10.31 -1.74 5.28
C HIS A 32 9.51 -1.06 6.38
N CYS A 33 8.96 -1.88 7.26
CA CYS A 33 8.11 -1.48 8.36
C CYS A 33 8.89 -1.62 9.68
N GLU A 34 8.95 -0.55 10.45
CA GLU A 34 9.61 -0.49 11.76
C GLU A 34 8.58 -0.29 12.88
N GLY A 35 8.92 -0.72 14.10
CA GLY A 35 8.05 -0.56 15.26
C GLY A 35 6.87 -1.53 15.31
N LEU A 36 6.88 -2.60 14.51
CA LEU A 36 5.94 -3.71 14.65
C LEU A 36 6.28 -4.55 15.90
N PRO A 37 5.30 -5.23 16.52
CA PRO A 37 5.52 -6.09 17.69
C PRO A 37 6.20 -7.41 17.29
N THR A 38 7.43 -7.32 16.81
CA THR A 38 8.25 -8.44 16.37
C THR A 38 9.67 -8.27 16.91
N THR A 39 10.44 -9.36 16.92
CA THR A 39 11.82 -9.36 17.41
C THR A 39 12.76 -8.60 16.48
N ASN A 40 12.40 -8.46 15.20
CA ASN A 40 13.18 -7.72 14.21
C ASN A 40 12.88 -6.21 14.30
N ALA A 41 13.93 -5.39 14.26
CA ALA A 41 13.78 -3.94 14.26
C ALA A 41 13.07 -3.40 13.00
N SER A 42 13.24 -4.08 11.87
CA SER A 42 12.61 -3.75 10.58
C SER A 42 12.14 -5.02 9.89
N LEU A 43 10.97 -4.96 9.24
CA LEU A 43 10.34 -6.08 8.55
C LEU A 43 9.90 -5.69 7.14
N ALA A 44 10.28 -6.49 6.15
CA ALA A 44 9.90 -6.29 4.76
C ALA A 44 8.51 -6.88 4.45
N ILE A 45 7.50 -6.02 4.41
CA ILE A 45 6.10 -6.37 4.11
C ILE A 45 5.83 -6.16 2.62
N LYS A 46 5.10 -7.07 1.99
CA LYS A 46 4.65 -6.89 0.60
C LYS A 46 3.69 -5.70 0.51
N ARG A 47 3.72 -4.96 -0.60
CA ARG A 47 2.79 -3.86 -0.85
C ARG A 47 1.31 -4.24 -0.79
N GLU A 48 0.95 -5.47 -1.16
CA GLU A 48 -0.42 -5.99 -1.04
C GLU A 48 -0.86 -6.20 0.42
N ASN A 49 0.09 -6.33 1.34
CA ASN A 49 -0.14 -6.62 2.76
C ASN A 49 0.04 -5.40 3.66
N LEU A 50 0.29 -4.23 3.09
CA LEU A 50 0.36 -2.98 3.83
C LEU A 50 -0.71 -2.02 3.32
N ILE A 51 -1.72 -1.81 4.15
CA ILE A 51 -2.84 -0.94 3.86
C ILE A 51 -2.43 0.50 4.12
N LEU A 52 -2.38 1.30 3.05
CA LEU A 52 -2.05 2.71 3.12
C LEU A 52 -3.29 3.51 3.52
N PRO A 53 -3.14 4.53 4.39
CA PRO A 53 -4.28 5.33 4.81
C PRO A 53 -4.78 6.24 3.68
N ASN A 54 -6.00 6.74 3.85
CA ASN A 54 -6.57 7.78 3.00
C ASN A 54 -5.65 9.01 2.95
N SER A 55 -5.76 9.77 1.87
CA SER A 55 -4.92 10.94 1.57
C SER A 55 -3.44 10.63 1.32
N THR A 56 -3.05 9.35 1.24
CA THR A 56 -1.68 8.97 0.83
C THR A 56 -1.52 9.17 -0.67
N ARG A 57 -0.42 9.82 -1.07
CA ARG A 57 0.00 9.90 -2.47
C ARG A 57 0.64 8.59 -2.88
N ILE A 58 0.19 8.05 -4.00
CA ILE A 58 0.65 6.77 -4.52
C ILE A 58 1.06 6.87 -5.98
N SER A 59 1.91 5.94 -6.38
CA SER A 59 2.29 5.65 -7.76
C SER A 59 1.67 4.32 -8.16
N ILE A 60 1.16 4.27 -9.38
CA ILE A 60 0.47 3.09 -9.92
C ILE A 60 1.43 2.28 -10.76
N GLU A 61 1.52 0.98 -10.48
CA GLU A 61 2.44 0.08 -11.19
C GLU A 61 1.97 -1.38 -11.16
N GLY A 62 2.40 -2.16 -12.16
CA GLY A 62 2.11 -3.59 -12.22
C GLY A 62 0.67 -3.96 -12.59
N ILE A 63 -0.14 -3.02 -13.08
CA ILE A 63 -1.46 -3.31 -13.63
C ILE A 63 -1.31 -3.92 -15.03
N GLN A 64 -1.70 -5.18 -15.19
CA GLN A 64 -1.67 -5.87 -16.49
C GLN A 64 -2.94 -5.61 -17.30
N SER A 65 -4.10 -5.47 -16.65
CA SER A 65 -5.38 -5.30 -17.35
C SER A 65 -5.58 -3.93 -17.99
N ARG A 66 -4.93 -2.89 -17.46
CA ARG A 66 -4.96 -1.51 -17.95
C ARG A 66 -3.57 -0.88 -17.83
N PRO A 67 -2.64 -1.21 -18.74
CA PRO A 67 -1.25 -0.76 -18.65
C PRO A 67 -1.11 0.77 -18.73
N SER A 68 -2.07 1.47 -19.33
CA SER A 68 -2.11 2.94 -19.43
C SER A 68 -2.20 3.66 -18.08
N LEU A 69 -2.61 2.96 -17.03
CA LEU A 69 -2.62 3.49 -15.66
C LEU A 69 -1.25 3.39 -14.99
N ASN A 70 -0.35 2.52 -15.46
CA ASN A 70 0.98 2.39 -14.88
C ASN A 70 1.81 3.65 -15.17
N GLY A 71 2.55 4.11 -14.15
CA GLY A 71 3.31 5.35 -14.21
C GLY A 71 2.49 6.59 -13.87
N GLN A 72 1.18 6.48 -13.66
CA GLN A 72 0.37 7.57 -13.15
C GLN A 72 0.46 7.67 -11.62
N THR A 73 0.22 8.87 -11.12
CA THR A 73 0.17 9.22 -9.70
C THR A 73 -1.26 9.54 -9.29
N GLY A 74 -1.56 9.32 -8.01
CA GLY A 74 -2.87 9.64 -7.47
C GLY A 74 -2.88 9.72 -5.95
N VAL A 75 -4.06 9.96 -5.40
CA VAL A 75 -4.28 10.03 -3.96
C VAL A 75 -5.35 9.04 -3.56
N ILE A 76 -5.10 8.26 -2.50
CA ILE A 76 -6.09 7.34 -1.95
C ILE A 76 -7.24 8.16 -1.35
N MET A 77 -8.43 8.02 -1.89
CA MET A 77 -9.64 8.65 -1.37
C MET A 77 -10.32 7.75 -0.34
N GLN A 78 -10.36 6.44 -0.62
CA GLN A 78 -11.00 5.45 0.21
C GLN A 78 -10.26 4.11 0.14
N VAL A 79 -10.26 3.39 1.25
CA VAL A 79 -9.78 2.01 1.34
C VAL A 79 -10.99 1.09 1.44
N ASP A 80 -11.09 0.11 0.55
CA ASP A 80 -12.10 -0.95 0.57
C ASP A 80 -11.40 -2.27 0.91
N THR A 81 -11.38 -2.58 2.21
CA THR A 81 -10.72 -3.78 2.74
C THR A 81 -11.43 -5.06 2.39
N ASP A 82 -12.76 -5.02 2.21
CA ASP A 82 -13.56 -6.18 1.80
C ASP A 82 -13.29 -6.56 0.33
N ALA A 83 -13.13 -5.57 -0.54
CA ALA A 83 -12.81 -5.78 -1.95
C ALA A 83 -11.30 -5.83 -2.25
N GLU A 84 -10.45 -5.69 -1.24
CA GLU A 84 -8.98 -5.59 -1.33
C GLU A 84 -8.50 -4.54 -2.33
N ARG A 85 -9.14 -3.36 -2.32
CA ARG A 85 -8.94 -2.29 -3.31
C ARG A 85 -8.89 -0.90 -2.69
N TYR A 86 -8.12 -0.02 -3.32
CA TYR A 86 -8.15 1.42 -3.10
C TYR A 86 -9.04 2.10 -4.12
N LEU A 87 -9.81 3.09 -3.68
CA LEU A 87 -10.36 4.12 -4.54
C LEU A 87 -9.31 5.25 -4.63
N VAL A 88 -8.68 5.38 -5.78
CA VAL A 88 -7.65 6.39 -6.03
C VAL A 88 -8.22 7.47 -6.93
N ARG A 89 -8.01 8.73 -6.56
CA ARG A 89 -8.25 9.87 -7.44
C ARG A 89 -6.95 10.21 -8.16
N LEU A 90 -6.97 10.09 -9.48
CA LEU A 90 -5.90 10.48 -10.38
C LEU A 90 -5.82 12.01 -10.49
N GLU A 91 -4.73 12.53 -11.05
CA GLU A 91 -4.53 13.98 -11.22
C GLU A 91 -5.54 14.63 -12.16
N ASP A 92 -6.07 13.88 -13.13
CA ASP A 92 -7.13 14.28 -14.04
C ASP A 92 -8.54 14.24 -13.42
N HIS A 93 -8.62 14.04 -12.10
CA HIS A 93 -9.84 13.88 -11.31
C HIS A 93 -10.64 12.59 -11.58
N GLU A 94 -10.14 11.66 -12.40
CA GLU A 94 -10.75 10.34 -12.55
C GLU A 94 -10.61 9.53 -11.25
N MET A 95 -11.67 8.77 -10.89
CA MET A 95 -11.64 7.84 -9.77
C MET A 95 -11.49 6.40 -10.28
N VAL A 96 -10.43 5.74 -9.87
CA VAL A 96 -10.13 4.35 -10.26
C VAL A 96 -10.05 3.43 -9.05
N LYS A 97 -10.55 2.21 -9.21
CA LYS A 97 -10.44 1.15 -8.19
C LYS A 97 -9.23 0.26 -8.51
N LEU A 98 -8.24 0.26 -7.63
CA LEU A 98 -6.97 -0.45 -7.82
C LEU A 98 -6.75 -1.47 -6.70
N LYS A 99 -6.15 -2.62 -7.00
CA LYS A 99 -5.76 -3.59 -5.97
C LYS A 99 -4.64 -3.01 -5.09
N PHE A 100 -4.56 -3.44 -3.84
CA PHE A 100 -3.47 -3.02 -2.95
C PHE A 100 -2.08 -3.28 -3.53
N GLY A 101 -1.88 -4.44 -4.16
CA GLY A 101 -0.63 -4.79 -4.81
C GLY A 101 -0.34 -4.09 -6.13
N ALA A 102 -1.15 -3.14 -6.57
CA ALA A 102 -0.95 -2.36 -7.81
C ALA A 102 -0.52 -0.91 -7.54
N VAL A 103 -0.34 -0.55 -6.27
CA VAL A 103 0.09 0.79 -5.88
C VAL A 103 1.28 0.72 -4.93
N SER A 104 2.11 1.75 -4.97
CA SER A 104 3.18 2.00 -4.01
C SER A 104 3.12 3.43 -3.53
N ALA A 105 3.66 3.71 -2.34
CA ALA A 105 3.71 5.06 -1.82
C ALA A 105 4.75 5.85 -2.63
N ALA A 106 4.36 7.05 -3.07
CA ALA A 106 5.21 7.95 -3.83
C ALA A 106 6.23 8.68 -2.94
#